data_AF-A0A539D4W9-F1
#
_entry.id   AF-A0A539D4W9-F1
#
_cell.length_a   1.000
_cell.length_b   1.000
_cell.length_c   1.000
_cell.angle_alpha   90.00
_cell.angle_beta   90.00
_cell.angle_gamma   90.00
#
_symmetry.space_group_name_H-M   'P 1'
#
loop_
_entity.id
_entity.type
_entity.pdbx_description
1 polymer ?
#
loop_
_entity_poly.entity_id
_entity_poly.type
_entity_poly.pdbx_seq_one_letter_code
_entity_poly.pdbx_strand_id
1 'polypeptide(L)'
;MGSGDPVVNLSVATSESWRDKQTGERREKTEWHRVVIFNDQIAKVAEQYLKKGMKIYVEGQLQTRKWTDKDGAEKYSTEVVLQKFRGELQMLDGKGEGASRGGDVGGYDDAPAMSGGGKKRVAEGPRESFSADLDDEIPF
;
A
#
# COMPACT_ATOMS: atom_id res chain seq x y z
N MET A 1 27.18 16.37 19.81
CA MET A 1 27.04 15.14 20.60
C MET A 1 25.77 14.46 20.14
N GLY A 2 25.90 13.43 19.28
CA GLY A 2 24.75 12.64 18.90
C GLY A 2 24.29 11.88 20.13
N SER A 3 23.15 12.27 20.68
CA SER A 3 22.40 11.40 21.58
C SER A 3 22.32 10.05 20.85
N GLY A 4 22.86 8.97 21.41
CA GLY A 4 22.94 7.65 20.76
C GLY A 4 21.58 6.98 20.54
N ASP A 5 20.53 7.79 20.45
CA ASP A 5 19.15 7.41 20.24
C ASP A 5 19.00 7.00 18.77
N PRO A 6 18.39 5.84 18.49
CA PRO A 6 18.21 5.36 17.13
C PRO A 6 17.29 6.30 16.34
N VAL A 7 17.70 6.65 15.12
CA VAL A 7 16.88 7.41 14.17
C VAL A 7 16.71 6.58 12.91
N VAL A 8 15.47 6.40 12.47
CA VAL A 8 15.15 5.64 11.25
C VAL A 8 14.52 6.56 10.22
N ASN A 9 15.05 6.51 9.00
CA ASN A 9 14.53 7.23 7.85
C ASN A 9 13.98 6.24 6.83
N LEU A 10 12.70 6.36 6.49
CA LEU A 10 12.01 5.51 5.52
C LEU A 10 11.45 6.35 4.37
N SER A 11 11.27 5.70 3.23
CA SER A 11 10.52 6.26 2.10
C SER A 11 9.35 5.34 1.77
N VAL A 12 8.14 5.90 1.80
CA VAL A 12 6.89 5.15 1.61
C VAL A 12 6.23 5.63 0.32
N ALA A 13 5.96 4.70 -0.58
CA ALA A 13 5.22 4.97 -1.80
C ALA A 13 3.72 4.76 -1.55
N THR A 14 2.89 5.74 -1.94
CA THR A 14 1.45 5.55 -2.11
C THR A 14 1.12 5.77 -3.58
N SER A 15 0.26 4.92 -4.16
CA SER A 15 -0.06 4.99 -5.58
C SER A 15 -1.56 5.03 -5.81
N GLU A 16 -1.99 5.87 -6.75
CA GLU A 16 -3.36 5.98 -7.21
C GLU A 16 -3.42 5.58 -8.69
N SER A 17 -4.41 4.76 -9.06
CA SER A 17 -4.70 4.36 -10.44
C SER A 17 -6.08 4.88 -10.84
N TRP A 18 -6.17 5.60 -11.96
CA TRP A 18 -7.44 6.10 -12.47
C TRP A 18 -7.52 6.01 -14.00
N ARG A 19 -8.72 6.17 -14.55
CA ARG A 19 -8.94 6.28 -16.00
C ARG A 19 -9.09 7.75 -16.36
N ASP A 20 -8.26 8.23 -17.27
CA ASP A 20 -8.34 9.61 -17.76
C ASP A 20 -9.62 9.79 -18.60
N LYS A 21 -10.41 10.81 -18.25
CA LYS A 21 -11.75 11.02 -18.84
C LYS A 21 -11.71 11.51 -20.28
N GLN A 22 -10.61 12.14 -20.73
CA GLN A 22 -10.50 12.69 -22.08
C GLN A 22 -9.98 11.66 -23.08
N THR A 23 -9.00 10.88 -22.65
CA THR A 23 -8.28 9.90 -23.48
C THR A 23 -8.81 8.48 -23.32
N GLY A 24 -9.46 8.18 -22.19
CA GLY A 24 -9.91 6.84 -21.85
C GLY A 24 -8.78 5.89 -21.42
N GLU A 25 -7.54 6.38 -21.31
CA GLU A 25 -6.37 5.60 -20.92
C GLU A 25 -6.30 5.40 -19.39
N ARG A 26 -5.69 4.29 -18.96
CA ARG A 26 -5.38 4.06 -17.55
C ARG A 26 -4.09 4.80 -17.19
N ARG A 27 -4.13 5.60 -16.13
CA ARG A 27 -3.00 6.33 -15.56
C ARG A 27 -2.73 5.87 -14.13
N GLU A 28 -1.47 6.03 -13.73
CA GLU A 28 -0.98 5.74 -12.38
C GLU A 28 -0.09 6.88 -11.91
N LYS A 29 -0.22 7.26 -10.63
CA LYS A 29 0.63 8.26 -9.98
C LYS A 29 1.11 7.71 -8.65
N THR A 30 2.41 7.74 -8.45
CA THR A 30 3.05 7.34 -7.19
C THR A 30 3.62 8.57 -6.49
N GLU A 31 3.25 8.76 -5.23
CA GLU A 31 3.79 9.78 -4.33
C GLU A 31 4.73 9.14 -3.30
N TRP A 32 5.87 9.78 -3.07
CA TRP A 32 6.88 9.31 -2.12
C TRP A 32 6.89 10.16 -0.86
N HIS A 33 6.55 9.53 0.26
CA HIS A 33 6.51 10.15 1.57
C HIS A 33 7.82 9.87 2.28
N ARG A 34 8.48 10.91 2.79
CA ARG A 34 9.63 10.74 3.68
C ARG A 34 9.15 10.65 5.12
N VAL A 35 9.48 9.55 5.79
CA VAL A 35 9.12 9.30 7.18
C VAL A 35 10.40 9.30 8.02
N VAL A 36 10.37 10.02 9.15
CA VAL A 36 11.48 10.11 10.11
C VAL A 36 10.99 9.69 11.49
N ILE A 37 11.65 8.69 12.06
CA ILE A 37 11.24 8.08 13.33
C ILE A 37 12.30 8.39 14.38
N PHE A 38 11.93 9.22 15.35
CA PHE A 38 12.71 9.50 16.56
C PHE A 38 12.18 8.72 17.79
N ASN A 39 11.05 8.04 17.66
CA ASN A 39 10.52 7.19 18.71
C ASN A 39 11.32 5.89 18.81
N ASP A 40 12.10 5.74 19.88
CA ASP A 40 13.05 4.63 20.05
C ASP A 40 12.41 3.23 19.95
N GLN A 41 11.17 3.07 20.44
CA GLN A 41 10.49 1.78 20.39
C GLN A 41 10.09 1.42 18.97
N ILE A 42 9.53 2.40 18.25
CA ILE A 42 9.12 2.23 16.85
C ILE A 42 10.33 2.08 15.94
N ALA A 43 11.41 2.82 16.20
CA ALA A 43 12.67 2.73 15.47
C ALA A 43 13.25 1.30 15.55
N LYS A 44 13.28 0.69 16.73
CA LYS A 44 13.74 -0.70 16.92
C LYS A 44 12.86 -1.71 16.18
N VAL A 45 11.54 -1.54 16.21
CA VAL A 45 10.61 -2.40 15.44
C VAL A 45 10.86 -2.24 13.94
N ALA A 46 11.00 -0.99 13.47
CA ALA A 46 11.26 -0.70 12.07
C ALA A 46 12.57 -1.35 11.60
N GLU A 47 13.65 -1.19 12.36
CA GLU A 47 14.96 -1.78 12.05
C GLU A 47 14.92 -3.32 12.00
N GLN A 48 14.28 -3.94 12.98
CA GLN A 48 14.24 -5.40 13.10
C GLN A 48 13.38 -6.05 12.01
N TYR A 49 12.19 -5.48 11.76
CA TYR A 49 11.16 -6.19 11.01
C TYR A 49 10.89 -5.61 9.62
N LEU A 50 11.12 -4.32 9.38
CA LEU A 50 10.82 -3.77 8.06
C LEU A 50 11.87 -4.15 7.02
N LYS A 51 11.37 -4.50 5.84
CA LYS A 51 12.14 -4.76 4.63
C LYS A 51 11.53 -3.96 3.48
N LYS A 52 12.32 -3.75 2.43
CA LYS A 52 11.85 -3.09 1.22
C LYS A 52 10.64 -3.83 0.66
N GLY A 53 9.61 -3.08 0.28
CA GLY A 53 8.39 -3.63 -0.31
C GLY A 53 7.30 -4.00 0.71
N MET A 54 7.60 -3.94 2.01
CA MET A 54 6.58 -4.20 3.02
C MET A 54 5.53 -3.09 3.07
N LYS A 55 4.27 -3.47 3.28
CA LYS A 55 3.16 -2.55 3.53
C LYS A 55 3.11 -2.20 4.99
N ILE A 56 2.98 -0.91 5.26
CA ILE A 56 2.90 -0.37 6.61
C ILE A 56 1.78 0.66 6.71
N TYR A 57 1.18 0.73 7.88
CA TYR A 57 0.48 1.91 8.35
C TYR A 57 1.46 2.75 9.17
N VAL A 58 1.39 4.07 9.00
CA VAL A 58 2.22 5.01 9.75
C VAL A 58 1.39 6.25 10.11
N GLU A 59 1.45 6.65 11.37
CA GLU A 59 0.89 7.90 11.88
C GLU A 59 2.00 8.76 12.48
N GLY A 60 2.04 10.02 12.10
CA GLY A 60 3.00 10.99 12.61
C GLY A 60 2.52 12.42 12.34
N GLN A 61 3.42 13.38 12.59
CA GLN A 61 3.14 14.80 12.36
C GLN A 61 3.90 15.30 11.15
N LEU A 62 3.25 16.09 10.29
CA LEU A 62 3.96 16.77 9.21
C LEU A 62 4.87 17.85 9.79
N GLN A 63 6.14 17.83 9.38
CA GLN A 63 7.12 18.85 9.70
C GLN A 63 7.82 19.30 8.43
N THR A 64 7.81 20.61 8.19
CA THR A 64 8.53 21.22 7.08
C THR A 64 9.76 21.91 7.61
N ARG A 65 10.94 21.46 7.19
CA ARG A 65 12.21 22.11 7.52
C ARG A 65 12.76 22.87 6.33
N LYS A 66 13.37 24.01 6.63
CA LYS A 66 14.14 24.82 5.69
C LYS A 66 15.62 24.46 5.80
N TRP A 67 16.29 24.30 4.68
CA TRP A 67 17.73 24.08 4.62
C TRP A 67 18.32 24.77 3.39
N THR A 68 19.58 25.15 3.47
CA THR A 68 20.31 25.77 2.36
C THR A 68 21.11 24.69 1.65
N ASP A 69 20.96 24.58 0.33
CA ASP A 69 21.75 23.66 -0.46
C ASP A 69 23.18 24.17 -0.69
N LYS A 70 24.00 23.37 -1.39
CA LYS A 70 25.40 23.70 -1.65
C LYS A 70 25.58 24.95 -2.51
N ASP A 71 24.56 25.29 -3.31
CA ASP A 71 24.56 26.42 -4.23
C ASP A 71 24.02 27.70 -3.55
N GLY A 72 23.68 27.62 -2.26
CA GLY A 72 23.16 28.74 -1.48
C GLY A 72 21.65 28.95 -1.63
N ALA A 73 20.94 28.08 -2.36
CA ALA A 73 19.50 28.20 -2.53
C ALA A 73 18.75 27.62 -1.32
N GLU A 74 17.69 28.31 -0.91
CA GLU A 74 16.81 27.83 0.16
C GLU A 74 15.87 26.74 -0.37
N LYS A 75 15.83 25.61 0.35
CA LYS A 75 14.98 24.46 0.05
C LYS A 75 14.10 24.13 1.24
N TYR A 76 12.94 23.57 0.94
CA TYR A 76 11.98 23.08 1.91
C TYR A 76 11.83 21.58 1.76
N SER A 77 11.71 20.88 2.88
CA SER A 77 11.43 19.44 2.88
C SER A 77 10.38 19.15 3.93
N THR A 78 9.26 18.60 3.47
CA THR A 78 8.16 18.14 4.33
C THR A 78 8.35 16.66 4.63
N GLU A 79 8.34 16.31 5.91
CA GLU A 79 8.61 14.97 6.43
C GLU A 79 7.47 14.56 7.37
N VAL A 80 7.08 13.28 7.37
CA VAL A 80 6.19 12.70 8.39
C VAL A 80 7.06 12.26 9.55
N VAL A 81 6.91 12.92 10.71
CA VAL A 81 7.80 12.74 11.86
C VAL A 81 7.08 12.04 13.01
N LEU A 82 7.65 10.92 13.45
CA LEU A 82 7.25 10.22 14.66
C LEU A 82 8.18 10.67 15.78
N GLN A 83 7.74 11.67 16.55
CA GLN A 83 8.50 12.20 17.68
C GLN A 83 8.61 11.19 18.83
N LYS A 84 9.54 11.42 19.75
CA LYS A 84 9.68 10.61 20.98
C LYS A 84 8.33 10.47 21.68
N PHE A 85 7.99 9.23 22.05
CA PHE A 85 6.74 8.87 22.73
C PHE A 85 5.45 9.18 21.94
N ARG A 86 5.54 9.46 20.63
CA ARG A 86 4.39 9.76 19.76
C ARG A 86 4.46 8.97 18.45
N GLY A 87 3.34 8.97 17.73
CA GLY A 87 3.17 8.31 16.44
C GLY A 87 2.96 6.81 16.55
N GLU A 88 2.60 6.20 15.44
CA GLU A 88 2.32 4.78 15.34
C GLU A 88 2.91 4.20 14.06
N LEU A 89 3.30 2.93 14.13
CA LEU A 89 3.68 2.15 12.96
C LEU A 89 3.14 0.73 13.13
N GLN A 90 2.47 0.24 12.09
CA GLN A 90 1.98 -1.13 12.06
C GLN A 90 2.38 -1.78 10.73
N MET A 91 2.92 -2.99 10.79
CA MET A 91 3.15 -3.80 9.60
C MET A 91 1.83 -4.41 9.16
N LEU A 92 1.50 -4.29 7.87
CA LEU A 92 0.25 -4.76 7.32
C LEU A 92 0.39 -6.07 6.55
N ASP A 93 1.63 -6.47 6.22
CA ASP A 93 1.87 -7.79 5.64
C ASP A 93 1.71 -8.84 6.75
N GLY A 94 0.70 -9.71 6.61
CA GLY A 94 0.51 -10.81 7.54
C GLY A 94 1.71 -11.75 7.56
N LYS A 95 1.87 -12.51 8.66
CA LYS A 95 2.96 -13.49 8.87
C LYS A 95 2.92 -14.71 7.93
N GLY A 96 2.37 -14.59 6.71
CA GLY A 96 2.04 -15.71 5.83
C GLY A 96 2.20 -15.49 4.32
N GLU A 97 2.39 -14.28 3.81
CA GLU A 97 2.57 -14.06 2.36
C GLU A 97 4.04 -14.18 1.89
N GLY A 98 4.79 -15.08 2.53
CA GLY A 98 6.19 -15.37 2.22
C GLY A 98 6.47 -16.72 1.55
N ALA A 99 5.44 -17.53 1.23
CA ALA A 99 5.65 -18.85 0.65
C ALA A 99 4.48 -19.29 -0.25
N SER A 100 4.40 -18.76 -1.48
CA SER A 100 3.79 -19.46 -2.64
C SER A 100 3.94 -18.63 -3.93
N ARG A 101 5.18 -18.42 -4.38
CA ARG A 101 5.49 -18.13 -5.79
C ARG A 101 6.86 -18.73 -6.12
N GLY A 102 6.91 -20.05 -6.14
CA GLY A 102 8.00 -20.84 -6.71
C GLY A 102 7.34 -22.00 -7.44
N GLY A 103 7.47 -22.03 -8.76
CA GLY A 103 6.72 -22.92 -9.62
C GLY A 103 7.23 -24.36 -9.59
N ASP A 104 6.31 -25.29 -9.81
CA ASP A 104 6.60 -26.59 -10.38
C ASP A 104 5.71 -26.77 -11.61
N VAL A 105 6.35 -26.57 -12.75
CA VAL A 105 5.88 -27.00 -14.07
C VAL A 105 6.38 -28.44 -14.22
N GLY A 106 5.50 -29.43 -14.19
CA GLY A 106 5.92 -30.81 -14.40
C GLY A 106 4.78 -31.81 -14.25
N GLY A 107 4.30 -32.34 -15.37
CA GLY A 107 3.34 -33.44 -15.40
C GLY A 107 2.65 -33.61 -16.76
N TYR A 108 3.42 -33.99 -17.78
CA TYR A 108 2.89 -34.72 -18.93
C TYR A 108 2.82 -36.21 -18.56
N ASP A 109 1.67 -36.83 -18.86
CA ASP A 109 1.39 -38.25 -19.21
C ASP A 109 -0.04 -38.60 -18.72
N ASP A 110 -1.01 -38.68 -19.64
CA ASP A 110 -1.63 -39.92 -20.15
C ASP A 110 -2.95 -40.19 -19.37
N ALA A 111 -4.17 -40.34 -19.92
CA ALA A 111 -4.65 -41.04 -21.10
C ALA A 111 -6.11 -40.58 -21.46
N PRO A 112 -6.76 -41.11 -22.52
CA PRO A 112 -7.97 -40.52 -23.14
C PRO A 112 -9.31 -41.18 -22.74
N ALA A 113 -10.41 -40.48 -23.11
CA ALA A 113 -11.69 -41.00 -23.66
C ALA A 113 -13.01 -40.61 -22.95
N MET A 114 -14.06 -40.59 -23.79
CA MET A 114 -15.52 -40.51 -23.55
C MET A 114 -16.11 -39.09 -23.40
N SER A 115 -16.76 -38.53 -24.42
CA SER A 115 -18.11 -38.84 -24.96
C SER A 115 -19.23 -38.61 -23.94
N GLY A 116 -20.11 -37.64 -24.22
CA GLY A 116 -21.39 -37.51 -23.50
C GLY A 116 -21.96 -36.10 -23.54
N GLY A 117 -22.84 -35.83 -24.51
CA GLY A 117 -23.52 -34.54 -24.67
C GLY A 117 -24.55 -34.22 -23.59
N GLY A 118 -24.98 -32.96 -23.55
CA GLY A 118 -26.08 -32.52 -22.70
C GLY A 118 -26.34 -31.02 -22.75
N LYS A 119 -27.17 -30.57 -23.70
CA LYS A 119 -27.85 -29.27 -23.63
C LYS A 119 -28.75 -29.25 -22.38
N LYS A 120 -28.81 -28.12 -21.67
CA LYS A 120 -30.08 -27.58 -21.11
C LYS A 120 -29.94 -26.11 -20.72
N ARG A 121 -30.86 -25.32 -21.28
CA ARG A 121 -31.20 -23.92 -20.97
C ARG A 121 -32.24 -23.91 -19.85
N VAL A 122 -32.13 -23.00 -18.87
CA VAL A 122 -33.22 -22.33 -18.10
C VAL A 122 -32.51 -21.29 -17.19
N ALA A 123 -33.01 -20.13 -16.77
CA ALA A 123 -34.18 -19.29 -17.07
C ALA A 123 -33.84 -17.86 -16.60
N GLU A 124 -34.49 -16.91 -17.24
CA GLU A 124 -34.53 -15.47 -16.95
C GLU A 124 -35.31 -15.21 -15.65
N GLY A 125 -34.78 -14.34 -14.79
CA GLY A 125 -35.45 -13.88 -13.57
C GLY A 125 -34.99 -12.44 -13.26
N PRO A 126 -35.90 -11.50 -12.91
CA PRO A 126 -35.55 -10.09 -12.71
C PRO A 126 -34.68 -9.93 -11.46
N ARG A 127 -33.56 -9.22 -11.57
CA ARG A 127 -32.83 -8.72 -10.39
C ARG A 127 -33.10 -7.23 -10.26
N GLU A 128 -33.79 -6.90 -9.17
CA GLU A 128 -34.15 -5.55 -8.77
C GLU A 128 -32.93 -4.66 -8.59
N SER A 129 -33.10 -3.39 -8.95
CA SER A 129 -32.10 -2.33 -8.88
C SER A 129 -31.99 -1.81 -7.45
N PHE A 130 -31.01 -2.27 -6.68
CA PHE A 130 -30.65 -1.73 -5.35
C PHE A 130 -29.94 -0.36 -5.40
N SER A 131 -30.07 0.39 -6.51
CA SER A 131 -29.26 1.60 -6.73
C SER A 131 -29.98 2.91 -6.39
N ALA A 132 -31.25 2.89 -5.97
CA ALA A 132 -32.03 4.10 -5.74
C ALA A 132 -32.21 4.48 -4.25
N ASP A 133 -32.01 3.55 -3.31
CA ASP A 133 -32.32 3.76 -1.89
C ASP A 133 -31.10 4.14 -1.01
N LEU A 134 -29.91 4.31 -1.60
CA LEU A 134 -28.66 4.56 -0.85
C LEU A 134 -28.10 5.99 -0.99
N ASP A 135 -28.78 6.87 -1.74
CA ASP A 135 -28.26 8.22 -2.07
C ASP A 135 -28.81 9.34 -1.14
N ASP A 136 -29.78 9.04 -0.26
CA ASP A 136 -30.60 10.08 0.37
C ASP A 136 -30.44 10.30 1.88
N GLU A 137 -29.52 9.63 2.60
CA GLU A 137 -29.42 9.87 4.06
C GLU A 137 -28.05 9.57 4.71
N ILE A 138 -27.03 10.35 4.36
CA ILE A 138 -25.81 10.45 5.20
C ILE A 138 -25.83 11.80 5.95
N PRO A 139 -26.22 11.84 7.24
CA PRO A 139 -26.10 13.04 8.06
C PRO A 139 -24.64 13.30 8.47
N PHE A 140 -24.29 14.58 8.54
CA PHE A 140 -22.99 15.14 8.95
C PHE A 140 -22.82 15.21 10.48
#